data_AF-A0A7H8K651-F1
#
_entry.id   AF-A0A7H8K651-F1
#
_cell.length_a   1.000
_cell.length_b   1.000
_cell.length_c   1.000
_cell.angle_alpha   90.00
_cell.angle_beta   90.00
_cell.angle_gamma   90.00
#
_symmetry.space_group_name_H-M   'P 1'
#
loop_
_entity.id
_entity.type
_entity.pdbx_description
1 polymer ?
#
loop_
_entity_poly.entity_id
_entity_poly.type
_entity_poly.pdbx_seq_one_letter_code
_entity_poly.pdbx_strand_id
1 'polypeptide(L)'
;MSTFEGIRVYAAGKITQNGWRHSLFPIFDDADTTNPDRQPWPEEVRIPALPGAVYVGPHFMSDDHGCYHGENMHGVAAGEHACGGAYPGLSRPEVAQRCLAAIRLSTHVFAWLDDPTCHGSLVEIGYARALGKQVFVYTKAGQKDLADLWFAKQIANAHAEAATAEGALADFRLRVS
;
A
#
# COMPACT_ATOMS: atom_id res chain seq x y z
N MET A 1 -20.15 5.64 17.78
CA MET A 1 -18.87 5.06 17.34
C MET A 1 -19.00 4.76 15.87
N SER A 2 -18.06 5.21 15.04
CA SER A 2 -18.08 4.92 13.61
C SER A 2 -17.81 3.43 13.38
N THR A 3 -18.44 2.82 12.38
CA THR A 3 -18.39 1.37 12.13
C THR A 3 -16.97 0.79 12.05
N PHE A 4 -15.98 1.58 11.61
CA PHE A 4 -14.60 1.13 11.43
C PHE A 4 -13.61 1.81 12.38
N GLU A 5 -14.08 2.29 13.53
CA GLU A 5 -13.24 2.94 14.54
C GLU A 5 -12.15 2.00 15.04
N GLY A 6 -10.91 2.50 15.12
CA GLY A 6 -9.74 1.71 15.53
C GLY A 6 -9.09 0.89 14.41
N ILE A 7 -9.69 0.83 13.22
CA ILE A 7 -9.10 0.16 12.05
C ILE A 7 -8.01 1.04 11.44
N ARG A 8 -6.78 0.53 11.46
CA ARG A 8 -5.61 1.05 10.74
C ARG A 8 -5.27 0.13 9.57
N VAL A 9 -5.33 0.64 8.34
CA VAL A 9 -5.15 -0.14 7.11
C VAL A 9 -3.81 0.18 6.46
N TYR A 10 -3.00 -0.85 6.25
CA TYR A 10 -1.87 -0.84 5.32
C TYR A 10 -2.32 -1.42 3.97
N ALA A 11 -2.09 -0.74 2.86
CA ALA A 11 -2.52 -1.19 1.54
C ALA A 11 -1.33 -1.76 0.75
N ALA A 12 -1.18 -3.07 0.64
CA ALA A 12 -0.10 -3.73 -0.11
C ALA A 12 -0.50 -3.99 -1.58
N GLY A 13 0.49 -4.11 -2.46
CA GLY A 13 0.33 -4.28 -3.91
C GLY A 13 1.26 -3.35 -4.69
N LYS A 14 1.49 -3.65 -5.97
CA LYS A 14 2.36 -2.83 -6.83
C LYS A 14 1.95 -1.36 -6.78
N ILE A 15 2.93 -0.47 -6.61
CA ILE A 15 2.73 0.97 -6.73
C ILE A 15 3.04 1.33 -8.17
N THR A 16 2.06 1.88 -8.88
CA THR A 16 2.16 2.29 -10.28
C THR A 16 1.62 3.71 -10.43
N GLN A 17 2.05 4.39 -11.49
CA GLN A 17 1.54 5.72 -11.81
C GLN A 17 0.06 5.62 -12.14
N ASN A 18 -0.78 6.43 -11.51
CA ASN A 18 -2.24 6.40 -11.67
C ASN A 18 -2.85 5.02 -11.38
N GLY A 19 -2.18 4.22 -10.54
CA GLY A 19 -2.65 2.89 -10.15
C GLY A 19 -3.88 2.95 -9.25
N TRP A 20 -4.46 1.79 -8.96
CA TRP A 20 -5.63 1.62 -8.11
C TRP A 20 -5.52 2.32 -6.75
N ARG A 21 -4.30 2.45 -6.21
CA ARG A 21 -4.10 3.07 -4.90
C ARG A 21 -4.45 4.57 -4.95
N HIS A 22 -4.36 5.20 -6.12
CA HIS A 22 -4.79 6.58 -6.33
C HIS A 22 -6.31 6.77 -6.23
N SER A 23 -7.11 5.77 -6.61
CA SER A 23 -8.57 5.86 -6.55
C SER A 23 -9.13 5.51 -5.18
N LEU A 24 -8.46 4.61 -4.45
CA LEU A 24 -9.01 4.00 -3.23
C LEU A 24 -8.51 4.60 -1.93
N PHE A 25 -7.27 5.08 -1.91
CA PHE A 25 -6.63 5.56 -0.69
C PHE A 25 -6.21 7.02 -0.87
N PRO A 26 -6.32 7.83 0.19
CA PRO A 26 -5.88 9.21 0.13
C PRO A 26 -4.36 9.25 -0.12
N ILE A 27 -3.97 9.89 -1.21
CA ILE A 27 -2.57 10.11 -1.55
C ILE A 27 -2.13 11.45 -1.01
N PHE A 28 -0.85 11.53 -0.64
CA PHE A 28 -0.21 12.80 -0.41
C PHE A 28 0.37 13.29 -1.72
N ASP A 29 -0.32 14.28 -2.29
CA ASP A 29 0.22 15.12 -3.33
C ASP A 29 1.20 16.11 -2.70
N ASP A 30 2.34 16.23 -3.36
CA ASP A 30 3.46 17.10 -3.02
C ASP A 30 4.12 16.89 -1.65
N ALA A 31 5.29 16.26 -1.73
CA ALA A 31 6.45 16.81 -1.07
C ALA A 31 6.55 18.28 -1.52
N ASP A 32 6.11 19.19 -0.67
CA ASP A 32 6.73 20.50 -0.64
C ASP A 32 8.22 20.25 -0.32
N THR A 33 9.00 19.96 -1.37
CA THR A 33 10.43 19.69 -1.29
C THR A 33 11.20 20.93 -0.80
N THR A 34 10.51 22.08 -0.73
CA THR A 34 11.04 23.33 -0.19
C THR A 34 10.80 23.48 1.31
N ASN A 35 9.95 22.63 1.91
CA ASN A 35 9.69 22.61 3.34
C ASN A 35 10.35 21.40 4.02
N PRO A 36 11.55 21.59 4.60
CA PRO A 36 12.29 20.51 5.26
C PRO A 36 11.59 19.96 6.52
N ASP A 37 10.61 20.69 7.06
CA ASP A 37 9.87 20.31 8.27
C ASP A 37 8.63 19.45 7.96
N ARG A 38 8.21 19.38 6.69
CA ARG A 38 7.07 18.55 6.28
C ARG A 38 7.53 17.10 6.14
N GLN A 39 7.18 16.27 7.12
CA GLN A 39 7.38 14.83 6.98
C GLN A 39 6.60 14.31 5.76
N PRO A 40 7.22 13.52 4.88
CA PRO A 40 6.56 13.09 3.64
C PRO A 40 5.39 12.13 3.93
N TRP A 41 5.37 11.53 5.12
CA TRP A 41 4.41 10.52 5.53
C TRP A 41 3.70 11.00 6.79
N PRO A 42 2.45 11.46 6.69
CA PRO A 42 1.67 11.77 7.87
C PRO A 42 1.25 10.49 8.57
N GLU A 43 1.00 10.60 9.87
CA GLU A 43 0.79 9.41 10.70
C GLU A 43 -0.46 8.64 10.29
N GLU A 44 -1.56 9.32 9.96
CA GLU A 44 -2.87 8.71 9.68
C GLU A 44 -3.74 9.54 8.74
N VAL A 45 -4.42 8.88 7.80
CA VAL A 45 -5.31 9.55 6.84
C VAL A 45 -6.66 8.87 6.79
N ARG A 46 -7.76 9.63 6.81
CA ARG A 46 -9.10 9.03 6.76
C ARG A 46 -9.34 8.35 5.40
N ILE A 47 -9.88 7.13 5.43
CA ILE A 47 -10.29 6.40 4.23
C ILE A 47 -11.77 6.70 3.95
N PRO A 48 -12.14 7.42 2.87
CA PRO A 48 -13.53 7.81 2.64
C PRO A 48 -14.50 6.62 2.57
N ALA A 49 -14.06 5.51 1.99
CA ALA A 49 -14.85 4.29 1.84
C ALA A 49 -15.07 3.53 3.17
N LEU A 50 -14.30 3.82 4.22
CA LEU A 50 -14.32 3.16 5.52
C LEU A 50 -14.42 4.21 6.65
N PRO A 51 -15.61 4.76 6.94
CA PRO A 51 -15.79 5.79 7.96
C PRO A 51 -15.29 5.35 9.34
N GLY A 52 -14.25 6.03 9.84
CA GLY A 52 -13.59 5.73 11.12
C GLY A 52 -12.24 5.02 10.99
N ALA A 53 -11.96 4.41 9.83
CA ALA A 53 -10.67 3.80 9.56
C ALA A 53 -9.66 4.84 9.07
N VAL A 54 -8.39 4.54 9.28
CA VAL A 54 -7.26 5.33 8.80
C VAL A 54 -6.31 4.50 7.94
N TYR A 55 -5.76 5.14 6.92
CA TYR A 55 -4.68 4.66 6.08
C TYR A 55 -3.35 5.00 6.73
N VAL A 56 -2.45 4.01 6.84
CA VAL A 56 -1.13 4.16 7.48
C VAL A 56 0.04 3.89 6.54
N GLY A 57 -0.21 3.49 5.30
CA GLY A 57 0.84 3.28 4.30
C GLY A 57 0.65 2.05 3.40
N PRO A 58 1.60 1.77 2.49
CA PRO A 58 2.80 2.56 2.22
C PRO A 58 2.42 3.91 1.60
N HIS A 59 2.98 5.00 2.11
CA HIS A 59 2.82 6.30 1.50
C HIS A 59 3.75 6.41 0.29
N PHE A 60 3.23 6.95 -0.80
CA PHE A 60 3.94 7.10 -2.07
C PHE A 60 3.67 8.49 -2.63
N MET A 61 4.59 8.95 -3.47
CA MET A 61 4.47 10.21 -4.19
C MET A 61 3.48 10.05 -5.32
N SER A 62 2.48 10.94 -5.38
CA SER A 62 1.75 11.17 -6.62
C SER A 62 2.60 12.12 -7.48
N ASP A 63 2.86 11.74 -8.72
CA ASP A 63 3.58 12.57 -9.69
C ASP A 63 3.00 12.36 -11.08
N ASP A 64 2.65 13.46 -11.74
CA ASP A 64 2.14 13.47 -13.11
C ASP A 64 3.22 13.09 -14.14
N HIS A 65 4.50 13.20 -13.78
CA HIS A 65 5.64 12.77 -14.60
C HIS A 65 5.97 11.27 -14.46
N GLY A 66 5.44 10.60 -13.43
CA GLY A 66 5.62 9.16 -13.22
C GLY A 66 6.99 8.76 -12.65
N CYS A 67 7.80 9.72 -12.23
CA CYS A 67 9.21 9.50 -11.90
C CYS A 67 9.43 8.56 -10.70
N TYR A 68 8.45 8.47 -9.80
CA TYR A 68 8.49 7.66 -8.59
C TYR A 68 7.85 6.27 -8.74
N HIS A 69 7.34 5.93 -9.92
CA HIS A 69 6.49 4.76 -10.14
C HIS A 69 7.12 3.71 -11.07
N GLY A 70 8.39 3.88 -11.43
CA GLY A 70 9.15 2.92 -12.21
C GLY A 70 9.49 1.64 -11.43
N GLU A 71 10.14 0.71 -12.12
CA GLU A 71 10.70 -0.48 -11.48
C GLU A 71 11.65 -0.09 -10.35
N ASN A 72 11.60 -0.85 -9.24
CA ASN A 72 12.47 -0.65 -8.07
C ASN A 72 12.29 0.66 -7.28
N MET A 73 11.24 1.45 -7.55
CA MET A 73 11.06 2.77 -6.93
C MET A 73 10.25 2.78 -5.63
N HIS A 74 9.41 1.76 -5.41
CA HIS A 74 8.52 1.65 -4.25
C HIS A 74 7.70 2.93 -3.97
N GLY A 75 7.37 3.68 -5.03
CA GLY A 75 6.56 4.91 -4.94
C GLY A 75 7.29 6.16 -4.45
N VAL A 76 8.60 6.11 -4.18
CA VAL A 76 9.38 7.26 -3.64
C VAL A 76 10.79 7.39 -4.23
N ALA A 77 11.14 6.53 -5.19
CA ALA A 77 12.42 6.50 -5.90
C ALA A 77 13.67 6.41 -4.99
N ALA A 78 13.58 5.72 -3.86
CA ALA A 78 14.66 5.71 -2.88
C ALA A 78 15.98 5.16 -3.44
N GLY A 79 17.03 5.99 -3.35
CA GLY A 79 18.37 5.69 -3.85
C GLY A 79 18.60 5.98 -5.34
N GLU A 80 17.63 6.54 -6.07
CA GLU A 80 17.79 6.91 -7.49
C GLU A 80 17.48 8.39 -7.73
N HIS A 81 18.11 9.01 -8.72
CA HIS A 81 17.81 10.39 -9.11
C HIS A 81 16.61 10.43 -10.06
N ALA A 82 15.43 10.06 -9.57
CA ALA A 82 14.19 10.30 -10.32
C ALA A 82 14.00 11.81 -10.50
N CYS A 83 13.91 12.29 -11.75
CA CYS A 83 13.53 13.65 -12.17
C CYS A 83 14.09 14.83 -11.34
N GLY A 84 15.41 14.83 -11.08
CA GLY A 84 16.07 15.92 -10.36
C GLY A 84 16.13 15.75 -8.85
N GLY A 85 15.58 14.65 -8.33
CA GLY A 85 15.76 14.19 -6.96
C GLY A 85 14.61 13.29 -6.56
N ALA A 86 14.89 12.00 -6.28
CA ALA A 86 14.13 11.32 -5.23
C ALA A 86 14.01 12.24 -4.01
N TYR A 87 13.00 12.02 -3.17
CA TYR A 87 12.87 12.76 -1.91
C TYR A 87 14.27 12.88 -1.26
N PRO A 88 14.89 14.09 -1.25
CA PRO A 88 16.32 14.19 -1.03
C PRO A 88 16.67 13.57 0.32
N GLY A 89 17.54 12.56 0.29
CA GLY A 89 17.97 11.86 1.50
C GLY A 89 17.13 10.64 1.90
N LEU A 90 16.11 10.22 1.15
CA LEU A 90 15.40 8.96 1.44
C LEU A 90 16.09 7.75 0.78
N SER A 91 16.74 6.93 1.59
CA SER A 91 17.41 5.70 1.19
C SER A 91 16.47 4.48 1.19
N ARG A 92 16.83 3.42 0.46
CA ARG A 92 16.07 2.16 0.46
C ARG A 92 15.91 1.57 1.87
N PRO A 93 16.95 1.56 2.75
CA PRO A 93 16.78 1.16 4.14
C PRO A 93 15.76 2.00 4.90
N GLU A 94 15.74 3.32 4.70
CA GLU A 94 14.74 4.18 5.33
C GLU A 94 13.34 3.83 4.83
N VAL A 95 13.11 3.72 3.51
CA VAL A 95 11.81 3.28 2.99
C VAL A 95 11.35 1.97 3.62
N ALA A 96 12.24 0.98 3.68
CA ALA A 96 11.93 -0.30 4.30
C ALA A 96 11.54 -0.14 5.78
N GLN A 97 12.35 0.54 6.60
CA GLN A 97 12.07 0.77 8.02
C GLN A 97 10.70 1.40 8.25
N ARG A 98 10.37 2.34 7.38
CA ARG A 98 9.23 3.21 7.48
C ARG A 98 7.97 2.42 7.05
N CYS A 99 8.06 1.58 6.01
CA CYS A 99 7.00 0.62 5.66
C CYS A 99 6.77 -0.41 6.77
N LEU A 100 7.85 -0.94 7.37
CA LEU A 100 7.75 -1.86 8.50
C LEU A 100 7.10 -1.19 9.72
N ALA A 101 7.39 0.09 9.98
CA ALA A 101 6.74 0.86 11.04
C ALA A 101 5.24 1.04 10.78
N ALA A 102 4.85 1.38 9.54
CA ALA A 102 3.45 1.45 9.12
C ALA A 102 2.72 0.10 9.30
N ILE A 103 3.33 -1.02 8.92
CA ILE A 103 2.77 -2.35 9.15
C ILE A 103 2.64 -2.66 10.64
N ARG A 104 3.58 -2.23 11.49
CA ARG A 104 3.47 -2.42 12.95
C ARG A 104 2.30 -1.63 13.54
N LEU A 105 2.05 -0.42 13.05
CA LEU A 105 0.91 0.41 13.45
C LEU A 105 -0.42 -0.11 12.90
N SER A 106 -0.41 -0.81 11.77
CA SER A 106 -1.64 -1.32 11.17
C SER A 106 -2.31 -2.37 12.06
N THR A 107 -3.62 -2.48 11.87
CA THR A 107 -4.44 -3.59 12.40
C THR A 107 -4.78 -4.57 11.28
N HIS A 108 -4.97 -4.02 10.07
CA HIS A 108 -5.38 -4.72 8.88
C HIS A 108 -4.43 -4.43 7.73
N VAL A 109 -4.21 -5.43 6.87
CA VAL A 109 -3.56 -5.28 5.58
C VAL A 109 -4.57 -5.60 4.49
N PHE A 110 -4.81 -4.63 3.62
CA PHE A 110 -5.53 -4.82 2.37
C PHE A 110 -4.49 -5.02 1.26
N ALA A 111 -4.39 -6.20 0.67
CA ALA A 111 -3.47 -6.46 -0.42
C ALA A 111 -4.23 -6.64 -1.74
N TRP A 112 -3.96 -5.80 -2.73
CA TRP A 112 -4.45 -5.97 -4.10
C TRP A 112 -3.27 -6.31 -5.02
N LEU A 113 -3.25 -7.55 -5.52
CA LEU A 113 -2.18 -8.10 -6.33
C LEU A 113 -2.69 -8.27 -7.77
N ASP A 114 -2.31 -7.35 -8.65
CA ASP A 114 -2.64 -7.34 -10.09
C ASP A 114 -1.40 -7.37 -11.00
N ASP A 115 -0.24 -7.61 -10.39
CA ASP A 115 1.08 -7.70 -11.04
C ASP A 115 1.92 -8.75 -10.29
N PRO A 116 2.43 -9.81 -10.96
CA PRO A 116 3.24 -10.85 -10.32
C PRO A 116 4.61 -10.34 -9.82
N THR A 117 5.05 -9.16 -10.26
CA THR A 117 6.32 -8.52 -9.88
C THR A 117 6.21 -7.64 -8.62
N CYS A 118 5.10 -7.74 -7.88
CA CYS A 118 4.90 -7.04 -6.60
C CYS A 118 5.72 -7.63 -5.43
N HIS A 119 6.97 -8.01 -5.65
CA HIS A 119 7.81 -8.76 -4.70
C HIS A 119 7.94 -8.09 -3.33
N GLY A 120 8.09 -6.76 -3.30
CA GLY A 120 8.09 -6.01 -2.03
C GLY A 120 6.81 -6.24 -1.23
N SER A 121 5.65 -6.28 -1.89
CA SER A 121 4.38 -6.54 -1.23
C SER A 121 4.20 -7.97 -0.75
N LEU A 122 4.85 -8.95 -1.39
CA LEU A 122 4.89 -10.31 -0.84
C LEU A 122 5.66 -10.36 0.49
N VAL A 123 6.75 -9.58 0.61
CA VAL A 123 7.49 -9.41 1.88
C VAL A 123 6.64 -8.71 2.92
N GLU A 124 5.94 -7.64 2.56
CA GLU A 124 5.04 -6.89 3.46
C GLU A 124 3.92 -7.79 4.02
N ILE A 125 3.28 -8.60 3.18
CA ILE A 125 2.24 -9.57 3.55
C ILE A 125 2.80 -10.58 4.56
N GLY A 126 3.96 -11.18 4.26
CA GLY A 126 4.61 -12.14 5.15
C GLY A 126 4.96 -11.54 6.51
N TYR A 127 5.53 -10.32 6.52
CA TYR A 127 5.88 -9.59 7.74
C TYR A 127 4.64 -9.28 8.58
N ALA A 128 3.57 -8.80 7.95
CA ALA A 128 2.31 -8.51 8.63
C ALA A 128 1.68 -9.76 9.27
N ARG A 129 1.70 -10.89 8.56
CA ARG A 129 1.23 -12.17 9.12
C ARG A 129 2.06 -12.63 10.31
N ALA A 130 3.39 -12.51 10.24
CA ALA A 130 4.27 -12.84 11.36
C ALA A 130 4.01 -11.99 12.60
N LEU A 131 3.52 -10.75 12.43
CA LEU A 131 3.11 -9.85 13.52
C LEU A 131 1.65 -10.07 13.98
N GLY A 132 0.94 -11.05 13.45
CA GLY A 132 -0.45 -11.35 13.83
C GLY A 132 -1.48 -10.35 13.29
N LYS A 133 -1.15 -9.58 12.26
CA LYS A 133 -2.11 -8.65 11.62
C LYS A 133 -3.20 -9.42 10.86
N GLN A 134 -4.35 -8.76 10.69
CA GLN A 134 -5.43 -9.28 9.84
C GLN A 134 -5.14 -8.94 8.37
N VAL A 135 -4.79 -9.94 7.56
CA VAL A 135 -4.34 -9.75 6.18
C VAL A 135 -5.35 -10.34 5.21
N PHE A 136 -5.79 -9.50 4.28
CA PHE A 136 -6.76 -9.84 3.24
C PHE A 136 -6.07 -9.70 1.88
N VAL A 137 -5.96 -10.80 1.16
CA VAL A 137 -5.26 -10.84 -0.14
C VAL A 137 -6.26 -10.99 -1.27
N TYR A 138 -6.26 -10.03 -2.18
CA TYR A 138 -7.08 -10.02 -3.37
C TYR A 138 -6.19 -10.11 -4.60
N THR A 139 -6.55 -10.98 -5.54
CA THR A 139 -5.90 -11.07 -6.86
C THR A 139 -6.84 -10.64 -7.96
N LYS A 140 -6.30 -10.05 -9.02
CA LYS A 140 -7.08 -9.71 -10.21
C LYS A 140 -7.59 -10.96 -10.93
N ALA A 141 -8.90 -11.04 -11.11
CA ALA A 141 -9.53 -12.16 -11.80
C ALA A 141 -9.05 -12.25 -13.25
N GLY A 142 -8.89 -13.49 -13.74
CA GLY A 142 -8.56 -13.77 -15.14
C GLY A 142 -7.07 -13.63 -15.51
N GLN A 143 -6.18 -13.35 -14.55
CA GLN A 143 -4.73 -13.29 -14.77
C GLN A 143 -4.05 -14.58 -14.28
N LYS A 144 -3.58 -15.41 -15.23
CA LYS A 144 -3.03 -16.75 -14.93
C LYS A 144 -1.70 -16.70 -14.17
N ASP A 145 -0.89 -15.69 -14.44
CA ASP A 145 0.39 -15.42 -13.78
C ASP A 145 0.25 -15.14 -12.28
N LEU A 146 -0.91 -14.65 -11.82
CA LEU A 146 -1.19 -14.49 -10.39
C LEU A 146 -1.46 -15.82 -9.66
N ALA A 147 -1.54 -16.95 -10.38
CA ALA A 147 -1.62 -18.27 -9.77
C ALA A 147 -0.37 -18.58 -8.94
N ASP A 148 0.80 -18.08 -9.37
CA ASP A 148 2.08 -18.29 -8.68
C ASP A 148 2.16 -17.55 -7.33
N LEU A 149 1.25 -16.59 -7.08
CA LEU A 149 1.11 -15.92 -5.79
C LEU A 149 0.32 -16.74 -4.76
N TRP A 150 0.12 -18.05 -5.01
CA TRP A 150 -0.63 -18.96 -4.14
C TRP A 150 -0.14 -18.96 -2.69
N PHE A 151 1.18 -18.85 -2.47
CA PHE A 151 1.72 -18.89 -1.11
C PHE A 151 1.25 -17.70 -0.26
N ALA A 152 1.27 -16.49 -0.84
CA ALA A 152 0.77 -15.28 -0.17
C ALA A 152 -0.73 -15.39 0.14
N LYS A 153 -1.51 -16.01 -0.77
CA LYS A 153 -2.95 -16.29 -0.54
C LYS A 153 -3.16 -17.25 0.62
N GLN A 154 -2.37 -18.33 0.71
CA GLN A 154 -2.52 -19.35 1.76
C GLN A 154 -2.15 -18.85 3.17
N ILE A 155 -1.22 -17.91 3.29
CA ILE A 155 -0.87 -17.35 4.61
C ILE A 155 -1.84 -16.27 5.08
N ALA A 156 -2.69 -15.72 4.21
CA ALA A 156 -3.64 -14.65 4.54
C ALA A 156 -4.76 -15.14 5.47
N ASN A 157 -5.43 -14.20 6.16
CA ASN A 157 -6.64 -14.51 6.94
C ASN A 157 -7.82 -14.83 6.02
N ALA A 158 -7.90 -14.12 4.89
CA ALA A 158 -8.84 -14.39 3.82
C ALA A 158 -8.20 -14.02 2.48
N HIS A 159 -8.61 -14.71 1.42
CA HIS A 159 -8.24 -14.33 0.07
C HIS A 159 -9.41 -14.51 -0.90
N ALA A 160 -9.45 -13.68 -1.95
CA ALA A 160 -10.48 -13.73 -2.99
C ALA A 160 -9.94 -13.20 -4.32
N GLU A 161 -10.69 -13.46 -5.40
CA GLU A 161 -10.48 -12.79 -6.68
C GLU A 161 -11.49 -11.66 -6.85
N ALA A 162 -11.08 -10.56 -7.47
CA ALA A 162 -12.00 -9.50 -7.89
C ALA A 162 -11.64 -9.01 -9.29
N ALA A 163 -12.60 -8.43 -10.01
CA ALA A 163 -12.34 -7.84 -11.32
C ALA A 163 -11.54 -6.53 -11.22
N THR A 164 -11.74 -5.76 -10.14
CA THR A 164 -11.10 -4.47 -9.89
C THR A 164 -10.74 -4.32 -8.41
N ALA A 165 -9.85 -3.37 -8.12
CA ALA A 165 -9.47 -3.03 -6.75
C ALA A 165 -10.65 -2.45 -5.95
N GLU A 166 -11.56 -1.70 -6.59
CA GLU A 166 -12.81 -1.20 -5.98
C GLU A 166 -13.68 -2.38 -5.52
N GLY A 167 -13.81 -3.41 -6.34
CA GLY A 167 -14.54 -4.63 -5.99
C GLY A 167 -13.89 -5.37 -4.82
N ALA A 168 -12.56 -5.45 -4.80
CA ALA A 168 -11.81 -5.99 -3.67
C ALA A 168 -12.03 -5.17 -2.38
N LEU A 169 -12.03 -3.83 -2.47
CA LEU A 169 -12.27 -2.97 -1.31
C LEU A 169 -13.71 -3.08 -0.79
N ALA A 170 -14.69 -3.29 -1.68
CA ALA A 170 -16.07 -3.53 -1.30
C ALA A 170 -16.22 -4.84 -0.50
N ASP A 171 -15.58 -5.93 -0.93
CA ASP A 171 -15.55 -7.18 -0.17
C ASP A 171 -14.76 -7.03 1.14
N PHE A 172 -13.61 -6.35 1.12
CA PHE A 172 -12.83 -6.05 2.34
C PHE A 172 -13.68 -5.33 3.38
N ARG A 173 -14.42 -4.30 2.97
CA ARG A 173 -15.34 -3.55 3.83
C ARG A 173 -16.36 -4.45 4.53
N LEU A 174 -16.90 -5.47 3.86
CA LEU A 174 -17.86 -6.42 4.44
C LEU A 174 -17.21 -7.38 5.43
N ARG A 175 -15.91 -7.66 5.29
CA ARG A 175 -15.20 -8.59 6.19
C ARG A 175 -14.71 -7.93 7.47
N VAL A 176 -14.51 -6.62 7.46
CA VAL A 176 -13.98 -5.85 8.59
C VAL A 176 -15.05 -5.04 9.33
N SER A 177 -16.30 -5.06 8.84
CA SER A 177 -17.48 -4.54 9.54
C SER A 177 -18.02 -5.54 10.54
#